data_AF-A0A3D3L7F5-F1
#
_entry.id   AF-A0A3D3L7F5-F1
#
_cell.length_a   1.000
_cell.length_b   1.000
_cell.length_c   1.000
_cell.angle_alpha   90.00
_cell.angle_beta   90.00
_cell.angle_gamma   90.00
#
_symmetry.space_group_name_H-M   'P 1'
#
loop_
_entity.id
_entity.type
_entity.pdbx_description
1 polymer ?
#
loop_
_entity_poly.entity_id
_entity_poly.type
_entity_poly.pdbx_seq_one_letter_code
_entity_poly.pdbx_strand_id
1 'polypeptide(L)'
;MFALLFLCGYLKEPGDGYMNEDSKEVGAAHFTFALYWVALISGTLFFSTTGALFSIFSRISDKSATKVIELNLFPVYLIGILFGLLSLLLFLGGFVSGTLFPDLEDTGIFRIYWSLSLSDWAKLFLWAFILGFSERLIPGFIKNLALLMENQFDAQNHAQQVGTGQPATRSESDSEDDDKPQPESEGRSR
;
A
#
# COMPACT_ATOMS: atom_id res chain seq x y z
N MET A 1 18.55 -16.36 -1.07
CA MET A 1 19.51 -17.35 -1.60
C MET A 1 20.83 -17.34 -0.84
N PHE A 2 21.47 -16.18 -0.60
CA PHE A 2 22.70 -16.09 0.20
C PHE A 2 22.57 -16.60 1.65
N ALA A 3 21.45 -16.33 2.33
CA ALA A 3 21.23 -16.83 3.71
C ALA A 3 21.11 -18.36 3.79
N LEU A 4 20.53 -19.01 2.77
CA LEU A 4 20.38 -20.47 2.70
C LEU A 4 21.71 -21.17 2.34
N LEU A 5 22.55 -20.54 1.53
CA LEU A 5 23.91 -21.01 1.25
C LEU A 5 24.82 -20.87 2.48
N PHE A 6 24.64 -19.81 3.28
CA PHE A 6 25.35 -19.65 4.55
C PHE A 6 24.91 -20.69 5.58
N LEU A 7 23.61 -21.00 5.64
CA LEU A 7 23.07 -22.05 6.52
C LEU A 7 23.57 -23.46 6.12
N CYS A 8 23.64 -23.75 4.81
CA CYS A 8 24.16 -25.03 4.30
C CYS A 8 25.68 -25.18 4.51
N GLY A 9 26.45 -24.09 4.46
CA GLY A 9 27.88 -24.12 4.77
C GLY A 9 28.17 -24.43 6.24
N TYR A 10 27.26 -24.08 7.15
CA TYR A 10 27.45 -24.21 8.59
C TYR A 10 27.08 -25.58 9.16
N LEU A 11 26.26 -26.37 8.46
CA LEU A 11 25.92 -27.75 8.86
C LEU A 11 27.01 -28.78 8.48
N LYS A 12 28.10 -28.33 7.87
CA LYS A 12 29.29 -29.16 7.62
C LYS A 12 30.16 -29.17 8.88
N GLU A 13 29.82 -30.03 9.84
CA GLU A 13 30.59 -30.23 11.07
C GLU A 13 32.09 -30.50 10.76
N PRO A 14 33.03 -29.79 11.41
CA PRO A 14 34.42 -30.20 11.45
C PRO A 14 34.60 -31.25 12.54
N GLY A 15 35.15 -32.41 12.17
CA GLY A 15 35.44 -33.50 13.08
C GLY A 15 36.29 -33.08 14.27
N ASP A 16 35.84 -33.50 15.45
CA ASP A 16 36.58 -34.05 16.58
C ASP A 16 37.99 -33.46 16.80
N GLY A 17 38.05 -32.15 17.00
CA GLY A 17 39.26 -31.46 17.42
C GLY A 17 38.92 -30.49 18.54
N TYR A 18 39.60 -30.61 19.67
CA TYR A 18 39.48 -29.76 20.87
C TYR A 18 39.42 -28.26 20.52
N MET A 19 38.21 -27.73 20.42
CA MET A 19 37.95 -26.32 20.15
C MET A 19 37.79 -25.57 21.47
N ASN A 20 38.66 -24.57 21.68
CA ASN A 20 38.60 -23.60 22.77
C ASN A 20 37.20 -22.98 22.87
N GLU A 21 36.72 -22.73 24.10
CA GLU A 21 35.39 -22.13 24.36
C GLU A 21 35.16 -20.83 23.56
N ASP A 22 36.20 -20.05 23.32
CA ASP A 22 36.17 -18.82 22.52
C ASP A 22 35.66 -19.03 21.07
N SER A 23 35.92 -20.18 20.44
CA SER A 23 35.47 -20.42 19.05
C SER A 23 33.98 -20.79 18.97
N LYS A 24 33.42 -21.34 20.06
CA LYS A 24 31.99 -21.65 20.15
C LYS A 24 31.15 -20.37 20.31
N GLU A 25 31.63 -19.40 21.07
CA GLU A 25 30.94 -18.12 21.27
C GLU A 25 30.85 -17.30 19.96
N VAL A 26 31.95 -17.22 19.20
CA VAL A 26 31.97 -16.51 17.92
C VAL A 26 31.04 -17.18 16.89
N GLY A 27 31.00 -18.51 16.89
CA GLY A 27 30.10 -19.26 16.01
C GLY A 27 28.62 -19.01 16.30
N ALA A 28 28.26 -19.01 17.58
CA ALA A 28 26.89 -18.74 18.02
C ALA A 28 26.41 -17.33 17.60
N ALA A 29 27.27 -16.32 17.71
CA ALA A 29 26.93 -14.93 17.35
C ALA A 29 26.65 -14.74 15.84
N HIS A 30 27.41 -15.43 14.98
CA HIS A 30 27.17 -15.36 13.53
C HIS A 30 25.88 -16.08 13.12
N PHE A 31 25.57 -17.20 13.78
CA PHE A 31 24.34 -17.96 13.50
C PHE A 31 23.09 -17.17 13.88
N THR A 32 23.08 -16.56 15.06
CA THR A 32 21.95 -15.75 15.51
C THR A 32 21.77 -14.50 14.63
N PHE A 33 22.85 -13.85 14.20
CA PHE A 33 22.79 -12.77 13.21
C PHE A 33 22.08 -13.20 11.93
N ALA A 34 22.44 -14.36 11.36
CA ALA A 34 21.79 -14.88 10.15
C ALA A 34 20.30 -15.15 10.36
N LEU A 35 19.92 -15.71 11.52
CA LEU A 35 18.51 -15.95 11.87
C LEU A 35 17.70 -14.65 11.94
N TYR A 36 18.26 -13.59 12.53
CA TYR A 36 17.59 -12.28 12.59
C TYR A 36 17.33 -11.69 11.20
N TRP A 37 18.30 -11.77 10.30
CA TRP A 37 18.12 -11.32 8.92
C TRP A 37 17.08 -12.13 8.17
N VAL A 38 17.09 -13.45 8.35
CA VAL A 38 16.06 -14.32 7.78
C VAL A 38 14.69 -13.96 8.33
N ALA A 39 14.56 -13.69 9.64
CA ALA A 39 13.31 -13.26 10.27
C ALA A 39 12.83 -11.90 9.75
N LEU A 40 13.71 -10.90 9.64
CA LEU A 40 13.37 -9.58 9.11
C LEU A 40 12.88 -9.66 7.66
N ILE A 41 13.61 -10.35 6.79
CA ILE A 41 13.27 -10.48 5.38
C ILE A 41 11.98 -11.29 5.23
N SER A 42 11.88 -12.45 5.89
CA SER A 42 10.69 -13.30 5.80
C SER A 42 9.44 -12.62 6.35
N GLY A 43 9.54 -11.93 7.49
CA GLY A 43 8.43 -11.15 8.06
C GLY A 43 8.00 -10.01 7.15
N THR A 44 8.95 -9.22 6.64
CA THR A 44 8.64 -8.13 5.69
C THR A 44 7.94 -8.65 4.43
N LEU A 45 8.45 -9.74 3.85
CA LEU A 45 7.86 -10.35 2.67
C LEU A 45 6.46 -10.92 2.96
N PHE A 46 6.26 -11.55 4.10
CA PHE A 46 4.97 -12.09 4.51
C PHE A 46 3.91 -10.99 4.66
N PHE A 47 4.22 -9.92 5.40
CA PHE A 47 3.29 -8.81 5.59
C PHE A 47 3.03 -8.04 4.29
N SER A 48 4.06 -7.84 3.46
CA SER A 48 3.90 -7.20 2.17
C SER A 48 3.03 -8.02 1.20
N THR A 49 3.26 -9.33 1.10
CA THR A 49 2.42 -10.22 0.26
C THR A 49 0.99 -10.29 0.77
N THR A 50 0.78 -10.23 2.09
CA THR A 50 -0.56 -10.11 2.68
C THR A 50 -1.25 -8.80 2.27
N GLY A 51 -0.54 -7.66 2.27
CA GLY A 51 -1.05 -6.39 1.76
C GLY A 51 -1.44 -6.47 0.27
N ALA A 52 -0.59 -7.10 -0.55
CA ALA A 52 -0.89 -7.34 -1.97
C ALA A 52 -2.11 -8.26 -2.17
N LEU A 53 -2.28 -9.29 -1.32
CA LEU A 53 -3.44 -10.16 -1.34
C LEU A 53 -4.74 -9.39 -1.04
N PHE A 54 -4.72 -8.48 -0.07
CA PHE A 54 -5.86 -7.58 0.20
C PHE A 54 -6.14 -6.63 -0.98
N SER A 55 -5.10 -6.16 -1.69
CA SER A 55 -5.26 -5.40 -2.94
C SER A 55 -6.05 -6.22 -3.98
N ILE A 56 -5.74 -7.51 -4.12
CA ILE A 56 -6.45 -8.42 -5.04
C ILE A 56 -7.88 -8.70 -4.58
N PHE A 57 -8.07 -9.03 -3.30
CA PHE A 57 -9.40 -9.34 -2.75
C PHE A 57 -10.37 -8.18 -2.96
N SER A 58 -9.88 -6.95 -2.74
CA SER A 58 -10.67 -5.75 -2.97
C SER A 58 -10.97 -5.50 -4.47
N ARG A 59 -10.22 -6.07 -5.43
CA ARG A 59 -10.57 -6.05 -6.87
C ARG A 59 -11.67 -7.05 -7.21
N ILE A 60 -11.65 -8.23 -6.60
CA ILE A 60 -12.66 -9.27 -6.84
C ILE A 60 -14.05 -8.79 -6.38
N SER A 61 -14.11 -7.97 -5.33
CA SER A 61 -15.35 -7.37 -4.88
C SER A 61 -16.00 -6.40 -5.88
N ASP A 62 -15.26 -5.93 -6.89
CA ASP A 62 -15.78 -5.07 -7.94
C ASP A 62 -16.18 -5.91 -9.16
N LYS A 63 -17.49 -5.97 -9.47
CA LYS A 63 -18.08 -6.90 -10.45
C LYS A 63 -17.52 -6.73 -11.87
N SER A 64 -16.87 -5.60 -12.17
CA SER A 64 -16.27 -5.30 -13.48
C SER A 64 -14.88 -5.92 -13.70
N ALA A 65 -14.21 -6.44 -12.65
CA ALA A 65 -12.78 -6.77 -12.71
C ALA A 65 -12.47 -8.25 -13.05
N THR A 66 -13.46 -9.13 -13.05
CA THR A 66 -13.28 -10.60 -13.16
C THR A 66 -12.52 -11.05 -14.42
N LYS A 67 -12.66 -10.35 -15.55
CA LYS A 67 -11.93 -10.68 -16.79
C LYS A 67 -10.47 -10.22 -16.81
N VAL A 68 -10.09 -9.23 -16.01
CA VAL A 68 -8.73 -8.66 -15.96
C VAL A 68 -7.87 -9.36 -14.90
N ILE A 69 -8.50 -10.02 -13.93
CA ILE A 69 -7.84 -10.67 -12.79
C ILE A 69 -7.13 -11.98 -13.19
N GLU A 70 -7.64 -12.75 -14.16
CA GLU A 70 -7.01 -14.04 -14.52
C GLU A 70 -5.60 -13.91 -15.13
N LEU A 71 -5.25 -12.77 -15.74
CA LEU A 71 -3.94 -12.58 -16.39
C LEU A 71 -2.91 -11.79 -15.56
N ASN A 72 -3.32 -11.09 -14.50
CA ASN A 72 -2.49 -10.04 -13.87
C ASN A 72 -2.17 -10.25 -12.38
N LEU A 73 -2.34 -11.45 -11.82
CA LEU A 73 -2.00 -11.72 -10.42
C LEU A 73 -0.49 -11.65 -10.15
N PHE A 74 0.33 -12.18 -11.07
CA PHE A 74 1.79 -12.26 -10.88
C PHE A 74 2.46 -10.88 -10.75
N PRO A 75 2.18 -9.88 -11.61
CA PRO A 75 2.71 -8.52 -11.44
C PRO A 75 2.33 -7.87 -10.11
N VAL A 76 1.12 -8.14 -9.59
CA VAL A 76 0.64 -7.56 -8.32
C VAL A 76 1.41 -8.11 -7.13
N TYR A 77 1.74 -9.41 -7.13
CA TYR A 77 2.60 -9.96 -6.08
C TYR A 77 4.04 -9.46 -6.20
N LEU A 78 4.57 -9.36 -7.42
CA LEU A 78 5.93 -8.85 -7.64
C LEU A 78 6.10 -7.41 -7.17
N ILE A 79 5.15 -6.53 -7.50
CA ILE A 79 5.22 -5.13 -7.10
C ILE A 79 5.08 -4.99 -5.57
N GLY A 80 4.21 -5.79 -4.93
CA GLY A 80 4.12 -5.84 -3.47
C GLY A 80 5.44 -6.27 -2.83
N ILE A 81 6.02 -7.39 -3.28
CA ILE A 81 7.34 -7.87 -2.81
C ILE A 81 8.41 -6.79 -2.98
N LEU A 82 8.44 -6.12 -4.14
CA LEU A 82 9.38 -5.06 -4.44
C LEU A 82 9.23 -3.88 -3.48
N PHE A 83 8.01 -3.42 -3.23
CA PHE A 83 7.74 -2.34 -2.28
C PHE A 83 8.07 -2.72 -0.84
N GLY A 84 7.81 -3.96 -0.43
CA GLY A 84 8.19 -4.46 0.90
C GLY A 84 9.71 -4.47 1.09
N LEU A 85 10.46 -4.99 0.12
CA LEU A 85 11.92 -4.95 0.14
C LEU A 85 12.46 -3.53 0.12
N LEU A 86 11.93 -2.67 -0.76
CA LEU A 86 12.33 -1.27 -0.87
C LEU A 86 12.11 -0.53 0.46
N SER A 87 10.98 -0.77 1.14
CA SER A 87 10.70 -0.23 2.46
C SER A 87 11.74 -0.63 3.49
N LEU A 88 12.08 -1.92 3.53
CA LEU A 88 13.10 -2.42 4.44
C LEU A 88 14.43 -1.72 4.19
N LEU A 89 14.83 -1.56 2.92
CA LEU A 89 16.05 -0.82 2.56
C LEU A 89 16.00 0.65 2.95
N LEU A 90 14.85 1.33 2.80
CA LEU A 90 14.67 2.72 3.19
C LEU A 90 14.83 2.92 4.70
N PHE A 91 14.24 2.05 5.51
CA PHE A 91 14.36 2.10 6.96
C PHE A 91 15.76 1.72 7.44
N LEU A 92 16.38 0.70 6.85
CA LEU A 92 17.76 0.33 7.17
C LEU A 92 18.78 1.40 6.77
N GLY A 93 18.50 2.12 5.68
CA GLY A 93 19.35 3.20 5.19
C GLY A 93 19.19 4.52 5.94
N GLY A 94 18.28 4.62 6.91
CA GLY A 94 17.98 5.87 7.61
C GLY A 94 17.37 6.95 6.70
N PHE A 95 16.86 6.59 5.52
CA PHE A 95 16.24 7.56 4.62
C PHE A 95 14.88 8.05 5.13
N VAL A 96 14.22 7.22 5.93
CA VAL A 96 12.91 7.51 6.53
C VAL A 96 13.00 7.22 8.03
N SER A 97 13.06 8.30 8.82
CA SER A 97 13.21 8.25 10.28
C SER A 97 12.11 9.08 10.96
N GLY A 98 11.77 8.74 12.20
CA GLY A 98 10.76 9.47 12.98
C GLY A 98 9.93 8.55 13.89
N THR A 99 9.13 9.13 14.78
CA THR A 99 8.39 8.37 15.81
C THR A 99 7.39 7.36 15.24
N LEU A 100 6.87 7.63 14.04
CA LEU A 100 5.92 6.78 13.31
C LEU A 100 6.60 5.68 12.47
N PHE A 101 7.91 5.79 12.25
CA PHE A 101 8.69 4.85 11.45
C PHE A 101 9.48 3.92 12.35
N PRO A 102 9.83 2.70 11.88
CA PRO A 102 10.74 1.84 12.61
C PRO A 102 12.12 2.49 12.64
N ASP A 103 12.69 2.66 13.83
CA ASP A 103 14.04 3.19 13.98
C ASP A 103 15.04 2.03 13.96
N LEU A 104 15.73 1.89 12.83
CA LEU A 104 16.73 0.84 12.57
C LEU A 104 18.14 1.43 12.43
N GLU A 105 18.26 2.77 12.48
CA GLU A 105 19.48 3.52 12.18
C GLU A 105 20.50 3.36 13.30
N ASP A 106 20.07 3.50 14.56
CA ASP A 106 20.93 3.37 15.75
C ASP A 106 21.55 1.97 15.88
N THR A 107 20.94 0.97 15.24
CA THR A 107 21.46 -0.39 15.20
C THR A 107 22.48 -0.63 14.10
N GLY A 108 22.50 0.09 12.97
CA GLY A 108 23.37 -0.24 11.84
C GLY A 108 23.24 -1.69 11.30
N ILE A 109 23.79 -1.96 10.12
CA ILE A 109 23.64 -3.26 9.43
C ILE A 109 24.18 -4.44 10.27
N PHE A 110 25.18 -4.19 11.13
CA PHE A 110 25.88 -5.22 11.90
C PHE A 110 25.40 -5.38 13.36
N ARG A 111 24.62 -4.44 13.90
CA ARG A 111 24.25 -4.39 15.32
C ARG A 111 22.75 -4.60 15.58
N ILE A 112 21.97 -4.89 14.54
CA ILE A 112 20.56 -5.35 14.58
C ILE A 112 20.34 -6.53 15.57
N TYR A 113 21.39 -7.28 15.90
CA TYR A 113 21.36 -8.49 16.73
C TYR A 113 20.74 -8.32 18.12
N TRP A 114 20.73 -7.13 18.73
CA TRP A 114 20.43 -7.01 20.17
C TRP A 114 19.41 -5.95 20.61
N SER A 115 19.03 -4.94 19.82
CA SER A 115 18.23 -3.82 20.37
C SER A 115 16.93 -3.49 19.66
N LEU A 116 16.45 -4.34 18.75
CA LEU A 116 15.23 -4.05 18.01
C LEU A 116 14.00 -4.23 18.93
N SER A 117 13.37 -3.12 19.31
CA SER A 117 12.21 -3.12 20.18
C SER A 117 11.02 -3.78 19.48
N LEU A 118 10.14 -4.44 20.25
CA LEU A 118 8.91 -5.02 19.74
C LEU A 118 8.05 -3.96 19.01
N SER A 119 8.13 -2.71 19.45
CA SER A 119 7.51 -1.55 18.79
C SER A 119 8.00 -1.40 17.35
N ASP A 120 9.31 -1.47 17.12
CA ASP A 120 9.87 -1.22 15.78
C ASP A 120 9.63 -2.39 14.84
N TRP A 121 9.58 -3.62 15.37
CA TRP A 121 9.07 -4.78 14.62
C TRP A 121 7.63 -4.58 14.15
N ALA A 122 6.74 -4.12 15.04
CA ALA A 122 5.34 -3.89 14.69
C ALA A 122 5.19 -2.77 13.64
N LYS A 123 5.93 -1.67 13.80
CA LYS A 123 5.96 -0.57 12.81
C LYS A 123 6.48 -1.06 11.46
N LEU A 124 7.57 -1.82 11.44
CA LEU A 124 8.14 -2.38 10.21
C LEU A 124 7.11 -3.23 9.47
N PHE A 125 6.44 -4.15 10.17
CA PHE A 125 5.44 -5.03 9.57
C PHE A 125 4.19 -4.27 9.12
N LEU A 126 3.74 -3.28 9.89
CA LEU A 126 2.63 -2.41 9.50
C LEU A 126 2.94 -1.66 8.20
N TRP A 127 4.13 -1.05 8.11
CA TRP A 127 4.55 -0.31 6.92
C TRP A 127 4.79 -1.22 5.73
N ALA A 128 5.39 -2.39 5.93
CA ALA A 128 5.54 -3.40 4.87
C ALA A 128 4.17 -3.83 4.30
N PHE A 129 3.17 -4.02 5.17
CA PHE A 129 1.80 -4.31 4.76
C PHE A 129 1.16 -3.17 3.96
N ILE A 130 1.24 -1.93 4.45
CA ILE A 130 0.68 -0.74 3.78
C ILE A 130 1.31 -0.54 2.40
N LEU A 131 2.63 -0.67 2.29
CA LEU A 131 3.34 -0.54 1.03
C LEU A 131 3.05 -1.69 0.06
N GLY A 132 2.87 -2.91 0.57
CA GLY A 132 2.36 -4.04 -0.21
C GLY A 132 0.96 -3.79 -0.78
N PHE A 133 0.14 -2.98 -0.11
CA PHE A 133 -1.19 -2.55 -0.58
C PHE A 133 -1.16 -1.34 -1.53
N SER A 134 -0.05 -0.60 -1.62
CA SER A 134 0.02 0.70 -2.30
C SER A 134 -0.29 0.69 -3.79
N GLU A 135 -0.20 -0.47 -4.45
CA GLU A 135 -0.55 -0.65 -5.86
C GLU A 135 -1.99 -0.20 -6.19
N ARG A 136 -2.92 -0.31 -5.24
CA ARG A 136 -4.30 0.19 -5.41
C ARG A 136 -4.46 1.65 -5.03
N LEU A 137 -3.73 2.10 -4.01
CA LEU A 137 -3.84 3.46 -3.49
C LEU A 137 -3.47 4.49 -4.58
N ILE A 138 -2.41 4.23 -5.35
CA ILE A 138 -1.89 5.20 -6.31
C ILE A 138 -2.88 5.44 -7.47
N PRO A 139 -3.35 4.43 -8.23
CA PRO A 139 -4.24 4.67 -9.35
C PRO A 139 -5.63 5.16 -8.92
N GLY A 140 -6.16 4.63 -7.81
CA GLY A 140 -7.46 5.04 -7.28
C GLY A 140 -7.44 6.49 -6.81
N PHE A 141 -6.39 6.90 -6.09
CA PHE A 141 -6.20 8.27 -5.65
C PHE A 141 -6.06 9.24 -6.83
N ILE A 142 -5.23 8.91 -7.83
CA ILE A 142 -5.03 9.78 -9.00
C ILE A 142 -6.32 9.94 -9.82
N LYS A 143 -7.08 8.85 -10.03
CA LYS A 143 -8.37 8.94 -10.74
C LYS A 143 -9.38 9.80 -9.99
N ASN A 144 -9.51 9.61 -8.68
CA ASN A 144 -10.41 10.40 -7.87
C ASN A 144 -9.99 11.88 -7.86
N LEU A 145 -8.69 12.17 -7.79
CA LEU A 145 -8.17 13.53 -7.83
C LEU A 145 -8.38 14.18 -9.21
N ALA A 146 -8.18 13.44 -10.29
CA ALA A 146 -8.50 13.89 -11.65
C ALA A 146 -9.98 14.22 -11.81
N LEU A 147 -10.89 13.36 -11.32
CA LEU A 147 -12.33 13.62 -11.34
C LEU A 147 -12.72 14.83 -10.49
N LEU A 148 -12.08 15.03 -9.34
CA LEU A 148 -12.31 16.22 -8.51
C LEU A 148 -11.87 17.49 -9.25
N MET A 149 -10.73 17.46 -9.94
CA MET A 149 -10.28 18.59 -10.75
C MET A 149 -11.22 18.86 -11.92
N GLU A 150 -11.63 17.83 -12.67
CA GLU A 150 -12.57 17.95 -13.79
C GLU A 150 -13.90 18.58 -13.34
N ASN A 151 -14.50 18.06 -12.26
CA ASN A 151 -15.73 18.63 -11.69
C ASN A 151 -15.55 20.10 -11.25
N GLN A 152 -14.38 20.49 -10.76
CA GLN A 152 -14.10 21.88 -10.40
C GLN A 152 -13.96 22.79 -11.62
N PHE A 153 -13.34 22.31 -12.71
CA PHE A 153 -13.25 23.06 -13.97
C PHE A 153 -14.64 23.26 -14.59
N ASP A 154 -15.49 22.24 -14.61
CA ASP A 154 -16.85 22.34 -15.15
C ASP A 154 -17.74 23.28 -14.32
N ALA A 155 -17.64 23.22 -13.00
CA ALA A 155 -18.35 24.15 -12.12
C ALA A 155 -17.93 25.61 -12.36
N GLN A 156 -16.64 25.86 -12.62
CA GLN A 156 -16.12 27.19 -12.92
C GLN A 156 -16.58 27.69 -14.30
N ASN A 157 -16.57 26.83 -15.32
CA ASN A 157 -17.05 27.14 -16.67
C ASN A 157 -18.56 27.45 -16.71
N HIS A 158 -19.37 26.69 -15.96
CA HIS A 158 -20.81 26.96 -15.83
C HIS A 158 -21.09 28.28 -15.08
N ALA A 159 -20.32 28.59 -14.03
CA ALA A 159 -20.45 29.87 -13.32
C ALA A 159 -20.05 31.07 -14.21
N GLN A 160 -19.07 30.90 -15.09
CA GLN A 160 -18.66 31.96 -16.04
C GLN A 160 -19.66 32.15 -17.18
N GLN A 161 -20.26 31.07 -17.70
CA GLN A 161 -21.32 31.17 -18.72
C GLN A 161 -22.62 31.80 -18.18
N VAL A 162 -22.96 31.59 -16.91
CA VAL A 162 -24.10 32.27 -16.25
C VAL A 162 -23.74 33.71 -15.88
N GLY A 163 -22.46 34.02 -15.65
CA GLY A 163 -21.97 35.36 -15.29
C GLY A 163 -21.74 36.34 -16.46
N THR A 164 -21.60 35.86 -17.70
CA THR A 164 -21.48 36.72 -18.90
C THR A 164 -22.80 36.89 -19.67
N GLY A 165 -23.90 36.39 -19.12
CA GLY A 165 -25.25 36.72 -19.56
C GLY A 165 -25.58 38.18 -19.21
N GLN A 166 -25.30 39.06 -20.15
CA GLN A 166 -25.84 40.42 -20.24
C GLN A 166 -27.29 40.47 -19.71
N PRO A 167 -27.67 41.46 -18.87
CA PRO A 167 -29.06 41.60 -18.45
C PRO A 167 -29.89 41.86 -19.70
N ALA A 168 -30.67 40.86 -20.12
CA ALA A 168 -31.74 41.06 -21.07
C ALA A 168 -32.67 42.10 -20.45
N THR A 169 -32.67 43.30 -21.00
CA THR A 169 -33.71 44.29 -20.78
C THR A 169 -35.03 43.64 -21.17
N ARG A 170 -35.75 43.21 -20.13
CA ARG A 170 -37.11 42.72 -20.16
C ARG A 170 -38.03 43.84 -20.64
N SER A 171 -38.58 43.68 -21.83
CA SER A 171 -39.75 44.40 -22.34
C SER A 171 -40.70 43.36 -22.96
N GLU A 172 -41.89 43.21 -22.36
CA GLU A 172 -43.16 42.58 -22.81
C GLU A 172 -43.91 42.15 -21.52
N SER A 173 -45.09 42.65 -21.10
CA SER A 173 -46.34 43.07 -21.79
C SER A 173 -46.76 41.98 -22.77
N ASP A 174 -47.84 41.21 -22.67
CA ASP A 174 -49.18 41.29 -22.08
C ASP A 174 -49.71 39.83 -21.99
N SER A 175 -50.52 39.48 -20.98
CA SER A 175 -51.98 39.27 -21.00
C SER A 175 -52.45 37.83 -21.26
N GLU A 176 -53.54 37.51 -20.56
CA GLU A 176 -54.56 36.48 -20.77
C GLU A 176 -54.20 35.01 -20.51
N ASP A 177 -54.69 34.44 -19.40
CA ASP A 177 -56.04 33.85 -19.20
C ASP A 177 -56.17 32.52 -19.98
N ASP A 178 -56.00 31.40 -19.28
CA ASP A 178 -56.89 30.25 -19.46
C ASP A 178 -56.76 29.19 -18.36
N ASP A 179 -57.90 28.56 -18.14
CA ASP A 179 -58.36 27.82 -16.97
C ASP A 179 -57.66 26.47 -16.65
N LYS A 180 -57.78 26.11 -15.36
CA LYS A 180 -57.80 24.78 -14.67
C LYS A 180 -58.35 23.58 -15.50
N PRO A 181 -58.36 22.31 -14.99
CA PRO A 181 -57.68 21.67 -13.84
C PRO A 181 -57.05 20.27 -14.16
N GLN A 182 -56.40 19.66 -13.15
CA GLN A 182 -56.05 18.21 -13.06
C GLN A 182 -57.23 17.27 -13.39
N PRO A 183 -56.95 16.00 -13.75
CA PRO A 183 -57.18 14.95 -12.76
C PRO A 183 -56.15 13.81 -12.73
N GLU A 184 -56.18 13.13 -11.59
CA GLU A 184 -55.46 11.92 -11.19
C GLU A 184 -55.85 10.68 -12.02
N SER A 185 -54.93 9.71 -12.07
CA SER A 185 -55.24 8.25 -12.03
C SER A 185 -53.94 7.53 -11.63
N GLU A 186 -53.81 7.04 -10.41
CA GLU A 186 -54.29 5.77 -9.86
C GLU A 186 -54.00 4.51 -10.71
N GLY A 187 -53.17 3.64 -10.12
CA GLY A 187 -53.22 2.19 -10.29
C GLY A 187 -52.02 1.58 -11.04
N ARG A 188 -51.59 0.33 -10.80
CA ARG A 188 -52.00 -0.73 -9.88
C ARG A 188 -51.09 -1.94 -10.19
N SER A 189 -50.87 -2.83 -9.22
CA SER A 189 -50.42 -4.24 -9.35
C SER A 189 -48.90 -4.45 -9.53
N ARG A 190 -48.26 -5.42 -8.87
CA ARG A 190 -48.69 -6.52 -8.00
C ARG A 190 -47.47 -7.01 -7.22
#